data_AF-A0A5S5AWJ9-F1
#
_entry.id   AF-A0A5S5AWJ9-F1
#
_cell.length_a   1.000
_cell.length_b   1.000
_cell.length_c   1.000
_cell.angle_alpha   90.00
_cell.angle_beta   90.00
_cell.angle_gamma   90.00
#
_symmetry.space_group_name_H-M   'P 1'
#
loop_
_entity.id
_entity.type
_entity.pdbx_description
1 polymer ?
#
loop_
_entity_poly.entity_id
_entity_poly.type
_entity_poly.pdbx_seq_one_letter_code
_entity_poly.pdbx_strand_id
1 'polypeptide(L)' 'MGKPENEEDFVLYTVDDDIKVYIDKKILEALDSGERVLKFVIPEYGWHYLTLIEVP' A
#
# COMPACT_ATOMS: atom_id res chain seq x y z
N MET A 1 13.32 12.18 3.75
CA MET A 1 12.19 11.25 3.63
C MET A 1 12.54 10.23 2.56
N GLY A 2 12.46 8.94 2.85
CA GLY A 2 12.86 7.86 1.94
C GLY A 2 11.82 7.66 0.85
N LYS A 3 11.99 8.36 -0.27
CA LYS A 3 11.23 8.14 -1.49
C LYS A 3 11.96 7.08 -2.31
N PRO A 4 11.26 6.04 -2.82
CA PRO A 4 11.90 5.07 -3.70
C PRO A 4 12.45 5.76 -4.95
N GLU A 5 13.59 5.28 -5.44
CA GLU A 5 14.25 5.86 -6.62
C GLU A 5 13.38 5.73 -7.90
N ASN A 6 12.52 4.69 -7.95
CA ASN A 6 11.61 4.40 -9.07
C ASN A 6 10.14 4.46 -8.62
N GLU A 7 9.60 5.65 -8.35
CA GLU A 7 8.21 5.79 -7.88
C GLU A 7 7.14 5.20 -8.81
N GLU A 8 7.44 5.12 -10.10
CA GLU A 8 6.56 4.55 -11.11
C GLU A 8 6.26 3.06 -10.90
N ASP A 9 7.09 2.33 -10.16
CA ASP A 9 6.85 0.94 -9.77
C ASP A 9 6.01 0.81 -8.49
N PHE A 10 5.62 1.93 -7.86
CA PHE A 10 4.90 1.94 -6.59
C PHE A 10 3.54 2.62 -6.73
N VAL A 11 2.61 2.21 -5.88
CA VAL A 11 1.35 2.92 -5.61
C VAL A 11 1.50 3.65 -4.29
N LEU A 12 1.23 4.95 -4.29
CA LEU A 12 1.22 5.76 -3.09
C LEU A 12 -0.14 5.67 -2.41
N TYR A 13 -0.13 5.26 -1.14
CA TYR A 13 -1.28 5.31 -0.24
C TYR A 13 -1.02 6.29 0.89
N THR A 14 -2.06 7.04 1.25
CA THR A 14 -2.05 7.91 2.41
C THR A 14 -2.88 7.28 3.52
N VAL A 15 -2.30 7.14 4.70
CA VAL A 15 -2.93 6.58 5.91
C VAL A 15 -3.00 7.69 6.96
N ASP A 16 -4.16 7.85 7.59
CA ASP A 16 -4.43 8.87 8.62
C ASP A 16 -4.01 10.30 8.18
N ASP A 17 -4.18 10.62 6.89
CA ASP A 17 -3.84 11.89 6.22
C ASP A 17 -2.37 12.35 6.24
N ASP A 18 -1.53 11.76 7.09
CA ASP A 18 -0.12 12.17 7.30
C ASP A 18 0.91 11.12 6.86
N ILE A 19 0.53 9.85 6.75
CA ILE A 19 1.48 8.76 6.49
C ILE A 19 1.44 8.33 5.03
N LYS A 20 2.56 8.51 4.33
CA LYS A 20 2.75 8.08 2.94
C LYS A 20 3.38 6.70 2.87
N VAL A 21 2.65 5.74 2.34
CA VAL A 21 3.08 4.35 2.16
C VAL A 21 3.22 4.08 0.67
N TYR A 22 4.44 3.72 0.24
CA TYR A 22 4.70 3.28 -1.12
C TYR A 22 4.61 1.76 -1.17
N ILE A 23 3.70 1.23 -1.98
CA ILE A 23 3.48 -0.22 -2.12
C ILE A 23 3.93 -0.64 -3.51
N ASP A 24 4.84 -1.60 -3.57
CA ASP A 24 5.36 -2.15 -4.82
C ASP A 24 4.22 -2.79 -5.63
N LYS A 25 4.09 -2.41 -6.89
CA LYS A 25 3.05 -2.92 -7.79
C LYS A 25 3.08 -4.44 -7.93
N LYS A 26 4.25 -5.08 -7.81
CA LYS A 26 4.36 -6.54 -7.86
C LYS A 26 3.63 -7.23 -6.72
N ILE A 27 3.53 -6.60 -5.55
CA ILE A 27 2.73 -7.12 -4.43
C ILE A 27 1.25 -7.08 -4.81
N LEU A 28 0.82 -6.00 -5.47
CA LEU A 28 -0.55 -5.84 -5.95
C LEU A 28 -0.88 -6.86 -7.05
N GLU A 29 0.04 -7.11 -7.97
CA GLU A 29 -0.09 -8.09 -9.05
C GLU A 29 -0.08 -9.54 -8.54
N ALA A 30 0.67 -9.82 -7.46
CA ALA A 30 0.78 -11.16 -6.88
C ALA A 30 -0.39 -11.54 -5.96
N LEU A 31 -1.12 -10.56 -5.45
CA LEU A 31 -2.40 -10.81 -4.80
C LEU A 31 -3.37 -11.23 -5.93
N ASP A 32 -3.97 -12.42 -5.84
CA ASP A 32 -4.84 -12.97 -6.90
C ASP A 32 -6.25 -12.34 -6.85
N SER A 33 -7.08 -12.47 -7.89
CA SER A 33 -8.37 -11.73 -8.09
C SER A 33 -9.49 -12.11 -7.09
N GLY A 34 -9.44 -11.52 -5.90
CA GLY A 34 -10.49 -11.48 -4.88
C GLY A 34 -10.39 -10.22 -4.03
N GLU A 35 -11.14 -10.10 -2.93
CA GLU A 35 -10.95 -8.98 -1.99
C GLU A 35 -9.53 -9.01 -1.40
N ARG A 36 -8.69 -8.07 -1.82
CA ARG A 36 -7.27 -7.99 -1.42
C ARG A 36 -7.12 -7.01 -0.26
N VAL A 37 -7.11 -7.53 0.96
CA VAL A 37 -6.76 -6.76 2.16
C VAL A 37 -5.28 -6.96 2.48
N LEU A 38 -4.47 -5.91 2.31
CA LEU A 38 -3.08 -5.88 2.75
C LEU A 38 -3.02 -5.43 4.21
N LYS A 39 -2.52 -6.29 5.10
CA LYS A 39 -2.31 -5.97 6.51
C LYS A 39 -0.85 -5.72 6.80
N PHE A 40 -0.52 -4.56 7.37
CA PHE A 40 0.85 -4.21 7.75
C PHE A 40 0.87 -3.40 9.05
N VAL A 41 2.03 -3.34 9.69
CA VAL A 41 2.25 -2.57 10.93
C VAL A 41 3.23 -1.44 10.65
N ILE A 42 2.89 -0.24 11.09
CA ILE A 42 3.80 0.90 11.08
C ILE A 42 4.23 1.13 12.54
N PRO A 43 5.52 1.01 12.88
CA PRO A 43 5.99 1.30 14.22
C PRO A 43 5.49 2.68 14.67
N GLU A 44 5.02 2.79 15.91
CA GLU A 44 4.43 4.01 16.50
C GLU A 44 3.00 4.38 16.05
N TYR A 45 2.48 3.80 14.97
CA TYR A 45 1.13 4.11 14.45
C TYR A 45 0.17 2.90 14.49
N GLY A 46 0.69 1.68 14.62
CA GLY A 46 -0.11 0.48 14.88
C GLY A 46 -0.42 -0.34 13.61
N TRP A 47 -1.49 -1.13 13.70
CA TRP A 47 -1.93 -2.01 12.61
C TRP A 47 -2.79 -1.26 11.62
N HIS A 48 -2.45 -1.40 10.34
CA HIS A 48 -3.19 -0.81 9.23
C HIS A 48 -3.66 -1.88 8.24
N TYR A 49 -4.80 -1.59 7.63
CA TYR A 49 -5.48 -2.46 6.67
C TYR A 49 -5.74 -1.65 5.43
N LEU A 50 -5.23 -2.12 4.30
CA LEU A 50 -5.40 -1.48 3.01
C LEU A 50 -6.23 -2.40 2.13
N THR A 51 -7.45 -1.97 1.86
CA THR A 51 -8.39 -2.70 1.02
C THR A 51 -8.25 -2.20 -0.41
N LEU A 52 -7.80 -3.07 -1.31
CA LEU A 52 -7.76 -2.77 -2.74
C LEU A 52 -9.14 -3.09 -3.32
N ILE A 53 -9.86 -2.05 -3.73
CA ILE A 53 -11.10 -2.16 -4.51
C ILE A 53 -10.74 -2.12 -5.99
N GLU A 54 -11.09 -3.16 -6.74
CA GLU A 54 -11.06 -3.10 -8.20
C GLU A 54 -12.10 -2.07 -8.64
N VAL A 55 -11.64 -0.98 -9.26
CA VAL A 55 -12.53 -0.03 -9.92
C VAL A 55 -12.89 -0.66 -11.26
N PRO A 56 -14.19 -0.89 -11.56
CA PRO A 56 -14.65 -1.58 -12.77
C PRO A 56 -14.34 -0.79 -14.06
#